data_AF-A0A378AMV8-F1
#
_entry.id   AF-A0A378AMV8-F1
#
_cell.length_a   1.000
_cell.length_b   1.000
_cell.length_c   1.000
_cell.angle_alpha   90.00
_cell.angle_beta   90.00
_cell.angle_gamma   90.00
#
_symmetry.space_group_name_H-M   'P 1'
#
loop_
_entity.id
_entity.type
_entity.pdbx_description
1 polymer ?
#
loop_
_entity_poly.entity_id
_entity_poly.type
_entity_poly.pdbx_seq_one_letter_code
_entity_poly.pdbx_strand_id
1 'polypeptide(L)'
;MNGALKSPTRCRQAGASELVVHGRTKEDGYKAERINWQAIGEIRQRLTIPVVANGEIWDWQSAQDCMAVTGCDSVMIGRGALNVPNLSRVIKYNEPRMPWPQVVQLLQKYTRLEKAG
;
A
#
# COMPACT_ATOMS: atom_id res chain seq x y z
N MET A 1 16.29 -15.22 -5.85
CA MET A 1 15.09 -14.43 -6.24
C MET A 1 13.86 -15.33 -6.27
N ASN A 2 12.97 -15.15 -5.29
CA ASN A 2 11.88 -16.08 -4.94
C ASN A 2 10.61 -15.90 -5.82
N GLY A 3 9.82 -16.97 -5.97
CA GLY A 3 8.99 -17.31 -7.14
C GLY A 3 7.86 -16.36 -7.62
N ALA A 4 7.34 -15.43 -6.81
CA ALA A 4 6.16 -14.63 -7.19
C ALA A 4 6.42 -13.59 -8.30
N LEU A 5 7.62 -13.00 -8.34
CA LEU A 5 8.04 -12.05 -9.37
C LEU A 5 8.34 -12.71 -10.73
N LYS A 6 8.51 -14.04 -10.78
CA LYS A 6 8.88 -14.76 -12.00
C LYS A 6 7.70 -15.10 -12.92
N SER A 7 6.48 -15.20 -12.39
CA SER A 7 5.30 -15.55 -13.21
C SER A 7 4.02 -14.88 -12.71
N PRO A 8 3.93 -13.54 -12.77
CA PRO A 8 2.71 -12.81 -12.41
C PRO A 8 1.49 -13.24 -13.25
N THR A 9 1.74 -13.81 -14.44
CA THR A 9 0.73 -14.33 -15.35
C THR A 9 -0.05 -15.51 -14.78
N ARG A 10 0.47 -16.24 -13.79
CA ARG A 10 -0.22 -17.39 -13.19
C ARG A 10 -1.48 -16.97 -12.43
N CYS A 11 -1.44 -15.85 -11.71
CA CYS A 11 -2.62 -15.28 -11.03
C CYS A 11 -3.71 -14.92 -12.05
N ARG A 12 -3.33 -14.28 -13.16
CA ARG A 12 -4.23 -13.97 -14.27
C ARG A 12 -4.80 -15.24 -14.92
N GLN A 13 -3.96 -16.24 -15.20
CA GLN A 13 -4.40 -17.52 -15.79
C GLN A 13 -5.37 -18.28 -14.86
N ALA A 14 -5.26 -18.09 -13.56
CA ALA A 14 -6.19 -18.63 -12.57
C ALA A 14 -7.51 -17.85 -12.46
N GLY A 15 -7.70 -16.78 -13.25
CA GLY A 15 -8.93 -15.99 -13.28
C GLY A 15 -9.03 -14.90 -12.19
N ALA A 16 -7.92 -14.48 -11.59
CA ALA A 16 -7.93 -13.38 -10.62
C ALA A 16 -8.37 -12.06 -11.27
N SER A 17 -9.21 -11.29 -10.57
CA SER A 17 -9.73 -10.00 -11.04
C SER A 17 -8.72 -8.85 -10.89
N GLU A 18 -7.80 -8.95 -9.93
CA GLU A 18 -6.75 -7.96 -9.66
C GLU A 18 -5.54 -8.62 -8.98
N LEU A 19 -4.42 -7.90 -8.91
CA LEU A 19 -3.22 -8.35 -8.20
C LEU A 19 -2.62 -7.22 -7.36
N VAL A 20 -2.51 -7.45 -6.06
CA VAL A 20 -1.74 -6.58 -5.16
C VAL A 20 -0.30 -7.07 -5.12
N VAL A 21 0.65 -6.17 -5.37
CA VAL A 21 2.08 -6.50 -5.33
C VAL A 21 2.76 -5.69 -4.24
N HIS A 22 3.28 -6.40 -3.23
CA HIS A 22 4.21 -5.82 -2.29
C HIS A 22 5.60 -5.73 -2.94
N GLY A 23 6.17 -4.53 -3.01
CA GLY A 23 7.45 -4.27 -3.71
C GLY A 23 8.71 -4.83 -3.03
N ARG A 24 8.59 -5.89 -2.21
CA ARG A 24 9.71 -6.56 -1.53
C ARG A 24 9.57 -8.05 -1.64
N THR A 25 10.70 -8.75 -1.58
CA THR A 25 10.67 -10.21 -1.45
C THR A 25 10.37 -10.61 0.00
N LYS A 26 10.02 -11.89 0.21
CA LYS A 26 9.83 -12.44 1.56
C LYS A 26 11.09 -12.28 2.44
N GLU A 27 12.27 -12.41 1.85
CA GLU A 27 13.56 -12.35 2.56
C GLU A 27 13.95 -10.92 2.96
N ASP A 28 13.47 -9.92 2.23
CA ASP A 28 13.73 -8.50 2.53
C ASP A 28 12.99 -8.02 3.79
N GLY A 29 11.89 -8.69 4.16
CA GLY A 29 11.07 -8.33 5.32
C GLY A 29 10.52 -6.91 5.21
N TYR A 30 10.69 -6.13 6.28
CA TYR A 30 10.17 -4.75 6.40
C TYR A 30 11.23 -3.65 6.21
N LYS A 31 12.39 -4.01 5.66
CA LYS A 31 13.48 -3.07 5.36
C LYS A 31 13.02 -2.05 4.33
N ALA A 32 13.14 -0.76 4.64
CA ALA A 32 12.61 0.31 3.80
C ALA A 32 13.44 0.45 2.51
N GLU A 33 14.77 0.35 2.63
CA GLU A 33 15.75 0.43 1.54
C GLU A 33 15.63 -0.69 0.50
N ARG A 34 14.82 -1.72 0.79
CA ARG A 34 14.55 -2.84 -0.11
C ARG A 34 13.30 -2.67 -0.97
N ILE A 35 12.54 -1.60 -0.78
CA ILE A 35 11.35 -1.36 -1.60
C ILE A 35 11.75 -1.17 -3.07
N ASN A 36 11.10 -1.93 -3.95
CA ASN A 36 11.34 -1.89 -5.38
C ASN A 36 10.01 -1.66 -6.12
N TRP A 37 9.63 -0.39 -6.25
CA TRP A 37 8.47 0.01 -7.04
C TRP A 37 8.67 -0.25 -8.54
N GLN A 38 9.90 -0.15 -9.05
CA GLN A 38 10.17 -0.43 -10.47
C GLN A 38 9.73 -1.85 -10.86
N ALA A 39 9.99 -2.84 -10.01
CA ALA A 39 9.56 -4.22 -10.22
C ALA A 39 8.03 -4.38 -10.26
N ILE A 40 7.28 -3.56 -9.52
CA ILE A 40 5.81 -3.52 -9.60
C ILE A 40 5.38 -2.99 -10.97
N GLY A 41 6.03 -1.93 -11.46
CA GLY A 41 5.76 -1.36 -12.77
C GLY A 41 6.01 -2.36 -13.91
N GLU A 42 7.10 -3.13 -13.82
CA GLU A 42 7.38 -4.23 -14.75
C GLU A 42 6.31 -5.32 -14.73
N ILE A 43 5.77 -5.67 -13.55
CA ILE A 43 4.66 -6.61 -13.43
C ILE A 43 3.40 -6.03 -14.08
N ARG A 44 3.06 -4.78 -13.78
CA ARG A 44 1.89 -4.08 -14.33
C ARG A 44 1.90 -4.10 -15.86
N GLN A 45 3.04 -3.79 -16.48
CA GLN A 45 3.19 -3.80 -17.94
C GLN A 45 2.95 -5.19 -18.58
N ARG A 46 3.14 -6.28 -17.84
CA ARG A 46 2.97 -7.66 -18.32
C ARG A 46 1.57 -8.22 -18.10
N LEU A 47 0.72 -7.53 -17.33
CA LEU A 47 -0.61 -7.99 -16.98
C LEU A 47 -1.69 -7.12 -17.61
N THR A 48 -2.82 -7.75 -17.95
CA THR A 48 -4.03 -7.06 -18.43
C THR A 48 -5.04 -6.80 -17.32
N ILE A 49 -4.83 -7.39 -16.13
CA ILE A 49 -5.65 -7.16 -14.95
C ILE A 49 -5.06 -6.00 -14.13
N PRO A 50 -5.89 -5.25 -13.38
CA PRO A 50 -5.41 -4.20 -12.48
C PRO A 50 -4.32 -4.68 -11.53
N VAL A 51 -3.30 -3.85 -11.35
CA VAL A 51 -2.22 -4.06 -10.37
C VAL A 51 -2.28 -2.95 -9.34
N VAL A 52 -2.30 -3.32 -8.06
CA VAL A 52 -2.32 -2.41 -6.93
C VAL A 52 -0.93 -2.41 -6.29
N ALA A 53 -0.26 -1.25 -6.28
CA ALA A 53 1.07 -1.12 -5.70
C ALA A 53 1.01 -1.07 -4.17
N ASN A 54 1.92 -1.76 -3.49
CA ASN A 54 1.97 -1.80 -2.03
C ASN A 54 3.41 -1.74 -1.49
N GLY A 55 3.59 -0.97 -0.41
CA GLY A 55 4.83 -0.88 0.34
C GLY A 55 5.44 0.52 0.34
N GLU A 56 5.90 0.95 1.52
CA GLU A 56 6.55 2.24 1.79
C GLU A 56 5.76 3.50 1.37
N ILE A 57 4.44 3.47 1.50
CA ILE A 57 3.56 4.62 1.28
C ILE A 57 3.14 5.19 2.65
N TRP A 58 3.53 6.44 2.92
CA TRP A 58 3.47 7.05 4.25
C TRP A 58 2.79 8.43 4.28
N ASP A 59 2.68 9.08 3.13
CA ASP A 59 2.12 10.41 2.95
C ASP A 59 1.72 10.64 1.48
N TRP A 60 1.29 11.86 1.17
CA TRP A 60 0.92 12.23 -0.19
C TRP A 60 2.08 12.06 -1.17
N GLN A 61 3.28 12.55 -0.84
CA GLN A 61 4.43 12.52 -1.74
C GLN A 61 4.87 11.10 -2.07
N SER A 62 5.06 10.24 -1.06
CA SER A 62 5.43 8.83 -1.28
C SER A 62 4.38 8.06 -2.08
N ALA A 63 3.09 8.41 -1.97
CA ALA A 63 2.06 7.83 -2.82
C ALA A 63 2.16 8.31 -4.28
N GLN A 64 2.39 9.62 -4.51
CA GLN A 64 2.60 10.15 -5.86
C GLN A 64 3.83 9.53 -6.52
N ASP A 65 4.94 9.43 -5.79
CA ASP A 65 6.17 8.83 -6.29
C ASP A 65 5.97 7.35 -6.64
N CYS A 66 5.26 6.61 -5.78
CA CYS A 66 4.91 5.22 -6.05
C CYS A 66 4.06 5.08 -7.32
N MET A 67 3.01 5.89 -7.48
CA MET A 67 2.15 5.86 -8.67
C MET A 67 2.93 6.25 -9.93
N ALA A 68 3.80 7.26 -9.85
CA ALA A 68 4.64 7.70 -10.97
C ALA A 68 5.63 6.60 -11.42
N VAL A 69 6.32 5.95 -10.49
CA VAL A 69 7.31 4.90 -10.80
C VAL A 69 6.63 3.62 -11.30
N THR A 70 5.55 3.20 -10.66
CA THR A 70 4.87 1.94 -11.01
C THR A 70 3.94 2.09 -12.22
N GLY A 71 3.45 3.30 -12.48
CA GLY A 71 2.33 3.55 -13.39
C GLY A 71 1.00 2.94 -12.92
N CYS A 72 0.88 2.54 -11.65
CA CYS A 72 -0.40 2.12 -11.07
C CYS A 72 -1.23 3.36 -10.70
N ASP A 73 -2.54 3.27 -10.87
CA ASP A 73 -3.52 4.27 -10.41
C ASP A 73 -4.06 3.96 -9.00
N SER A 74 -3.72 2.78 -8.49
CA SER A 74 -4.24 2.21 -7.26
C SER A 74 -3.10 1.78 -6.34
N VAL A 75 -3.21 2.16 -5.07
CA VAL A 75 -2.24 1.81 -4.02
C VAL A 75 -2.93 1.20 -2.81
N MET A 76 -2.26 0.26 -2.17
CA MET A 76 -2.67 -0.30 -0.88
C MET A 76 -1.74 0.23 0.22
N ILE A 77 -2.33 0.67 1.34
CA ILE A 77 -1.61 1.16 2.52
C ILE A 77 -1.81 0.21 3.70
N GLY A 78 -0.75 0.00 4.48
CA GLY A 78 -0.75 -0.86 5.67
C GLY A 78 -0.32 -0.07 6.91
N ARG A 79 0.95 -0.24 7.31
CA ARG A 79 1.54 0.45 8.48
C ARG A 79 1.29 1.95 8.51
N GLY A 80 1.40 2.63 7.36
CA GLY A 80 1.15 4.08 7.26
C GLY A 80 -0.24 4.50 7.71
N ALA A 81 -1.25 3.65 7.53
CA ALA A 81 -2.63 3.95 7.93
C ALA A 81 -2.80 3.99 9.45
N LEU A 82 -1.97 3.26 10.21
CA LEU A 82 -1.94 3.37 11.68
C LEU A 82 -1.15 4.59 12.14
N ASN A 83 -0.05 4.91 11.45
CA ASN A 83 0.77 6.08 11.77
C ASN A 83 0.02 7.40 11.51
N VAL A 84 -0.81 7.43 10.47
CA VAL A 84 -1.62 8.59 10.07
C VAL A 84 -3.06 8.09 9.86
N PRO A 85 -3.95 8.19 10.87
CA PRO A 85 -5.28 7.58 10.79
C PRO A 85 -6.16 8.07 9.63
N ASN A 86 -5.90 9.28 9.11
CA ASN A 86 -6.57 9.80 7.91
C ASN A 86 -5.74 9.65 6.62
N LEU A 87 -4.75 8.73 6.56
CA LEU A 87 -3.80 8.63 5.44
C LEU A 87 -4.49 8.51 4.07
N SER A 88 -5.64 7.85 3.98
CA SER A 88 -6.40 7.77 2.72
C SER A 88 -6.82 9.14 2.19
N ARG A 89 -7.20 10.08 3.07
CA ARG A 89 -7.55 11.46 2.69
C ARG A 89 -6.30 12.29 2.39
N VAL A 90 -5.22 12.09 3.15
CA VAL A 90 -3.91 12.69 2.85
C VAL A 90 -3.47 12.31 1.43
N ILE A 91 -3.54 11.04 1.06
CA ILE A 91 -3.13 10.57 -0.27
C ILE A 91 -4.06 11.08 -1.36
N LYS A 92 -5.39 10.99 -1.17
CA LYS A 92 -6.36 11.35 -2.23
C LYS A 92 -6.50 12.85 -2.45
N TYR A 93 -6.41 13.64 -1.39
CA TYR A 93 -6.80 15.06 -1.41
C TYR A 93 -5.70 16.00 -0.92
N ASN A 94 -4.50 15.48 -0.63
CA ASN A 94 -3.40 16.24 -0.03
C ASN A 94 -3.79 16.97 1.26
N GLU A 95 -4.68 16.35 2.05
CA GLU A 95 -5.08 16.89 3.34
C GLU A 95 -3.93 16.82 4.36
N PRO A 96 -3.92 17.71 5.37
CA PRO A 96 -3.00 17.57 6.48
C PRO A 96 -3.24 16.27 7.24
N ARG A 97 -2.17 15.75 7.86
CA ARG A 97 -2.26 14.61 8.78
C ARG A 97 -3.22 14.95 9.92
N MET A 98 -3.98 13.95 10.36
CA MET A 98 -4.97 14.10 11.44
C MET A 98 -4.31 14.78 12.66
N PRO A 99 -4.83 15.93 13.11
CA PRO A 99 -4.29 16.61 14.27
C PRO A 99 -4.33 15.72 15.51
N TRP A 100 -3.31 15.81 16.37
CA TRP A 100 -3.19 14.97 17.56
C TRP A 100 -4.45 14.92 18.46
N PRO A 101 -5.18 16.04 18.71
CA PRO A 101 -6.42 15.97 19.48
C PRO A 101 -7.48 15.04 18.88
N GLN A 102 -7.58 14.96 17.55
CA GLN A 102 -8.50 14.04 16.87
C GLN A 102 -8.01 12.58 16.93
N VAL A 103 -6.70 12.35 16.90
CA VAL A 103 -6.11 11.03 17.15
C VAL A 103 -6.46 10.54 18.56
N VAL A 104 -6.34 11.40 19.57
CA VAL A 104 -6.72 11.07 20.95
C VAL A 104 -8.21 10.74 21.06
N GLN A 105 -9.08 11.49 20.38
CA GLN A 105 -10.51 11.18 20.32
C GLN A 105 -10.79 9.80 19.70
N LEU A 106 -10.04 9.43 18.66
CA LEU A 106 -10.16 8.12 18.03
C LEU A 106 -9.76 6.99 19.00
N LEU A 107 -8.68 7.16 19.76
CA LEU A 107 -8.26 6.21 20.79
C LEU A 107 -9.28 6.11 21.93
N GLN A 108 -9.84 7.23 22.39
CA GLN A 108 -10.91 7.24 23.38
C GLN A 108 -12.14 6.47 22.88
N LYS A 109 -12.53 6.66 21.62
CA LYS A 109 -13.61 5.88 21.00
C LYS A 109 -13.29 4.39 20.98
N TYR A 110 -12.06 4.02 20.61
CA TYR A 110 -11.60 2.63 20.57
C TYR A 110 -11.73 1.93 21.93
N THR A 111 -11.30 2.56 23.02
CA THR A 111 -11.44 1.99 24.39
C THR A 111 -12.87 1.72 24.84
N ARG A 112 -13.86 2.38 24.22
CA ARG A 112 -15.28 2.15 24.53
C ARG A 112 -15.85 0.97 23.75
N LEU A 113 -15.30 0.67 22.58
CA LEU A 113 -15.69 -0.49 21.78
C LEU A 113 -15.16 -1.78 22.40
N GLU A 114 -13.93 -1.76 22.91
CA GLU A 114 -13.34 -2.93 23.60
C GLU A 114 -14.09 -3.31 24.88
N LYS A 115 -14.72 -2.36 25.58
CA LYS A 115 -15.51 -2.64 26.80
C LYS A 115 -16.92 -3.16 26.53
N ALA A 116 -17.37 -3.09 25.28
CA ALA A 116 -18.72 -3.48 24.87
C ALA A 116 -18.77 -4.87 24.20
N GLY A 117 -17.62 -5.53 24.02
CA GLY A 117 -17.49 -6.92 23.57
C GLY A 117 -16.92 -7.79 24.67
#